data_AF-A0A0E3BIV0-F1
#
_entry.id   AF-A0A0E3BIV0-F1
#
_cell.length_a   1.000
_cell.length_b   1.000
_cell.length_c   1.000
_cell.angle_alpha   90.00
_cell.angle_beta   90.00
_cell.angle_gamma   90.00
#
_symmetry.space_group_name_H-M   'P 1'
#
loop_
_entity.id
_entity.type
_entity.pdbx_description
1 polymer ?
#
loop_
_entity_poly.entity_id
_entity_poly.type
_entity_poly.pdbx_seq_one_letter_code
_entity_poly.pdbx_strand_id
1 'polypeptide(L)'
;MIAALLIFFATIALVIWQPRGLGIGWSATLGAVVALLSGVVHIGDIPVVWQIVWNATAAFIAIIIISLLLDEAGFFEWAALHVARWGGGKGRLLFALIILLG
;
A
#
# COMPACT_ATOMS: atom_id res chain seq x y z
N MET A 1 -2.26 -27.80 8.11
CA MET A 1 -1.16 -27.21 7.30
C MET A 1 -1.45 -27.16 5.81
N ILE A 2 -1.76 -28.28 5.13
CA ILE A 2 -1.97 -28.28 3.67
C ILE A 2 -3.10 -27.32 3.24
N ALA A 3 -4.25 -27.35 3.92
CA ALA A 3 -5.35 -26.42 3.65
C ALA A 3 -4.93 -24.95 3.79
N ALA A 4 -4.16 -24.61 4.82
CA ALA A 4 -3.64 -23.26 5.05
C ALA A 4 -2.74 -22.78 3.89
N LEU A 5 -1.83 -23.64 3.43
CA LEU A 5 -0.96 -23.34 2.30
C LEU A 5 -1.75 -23.15 1.01
N LEU A 6 -2.75 -24.01 0.75
CA LEU A 6 -3.61 -23.87 -0.43
C LEU A 6 -4.39 -22.55 -0.41
N ILE A 7 -4.99 -22.20 0.73
CA ILE A 7 -5.72 -20.94 0.89
C ILE A 7 -4.77 -19.76 0.72
N PHE A 8 -3.57 -19.82 1.29
CA PHE A 8 -2.55 -18.77 1.15
C PHE A 8 -2.15 -18.55 -0.32
N PHE A 9 -1.72 -19.60 -1.01
CA PHE A 9 -1.29 -19.47 -2.40
C PHE A 9 -2.42 -19.05 -3.33
N ALA A 10 -3.63 -19.57 -3.13
CA ALA A 10 -4.80 -19.14 -3.89
C ALA A 10 -5.13 -17.67 -3.65
N THR A 11 -5.09 -17.21 -2.40
CA THR A 11 -5.37 -15.82 -2.05
C THR A 11 -4.33 -14.88 -2.65
N ILE A 12 -3.04 -15.21 -2.54
CA ILE A 12 -1.95 -14.42 -3.13
C ILE A 12 -2.07 -14.39 -4.66
N ALA A 13 -2.37 -15.52 -5.30
CA ALA A 13 -2.59 -15.57 -6.75
C ALA A 13 -3.74 -14.64 -7.18
N LEU A 14 -4.87 -14.64 -6.45
CA LEU A 14 -5.99 -13.73 -6.74
C LEU A 14 -5.65 -12.26 -6.51
N VAL A 15 -4.87 -11.95 -5.46
CA VAL A 15 -4.44 -10.59 -5.13
C VAL A 15 -3.49 -10.03 -6.19
N ILE A 16 -2.59 -10.85 -6.72
CA ILE A 16 -1.63 -10.44 -7.76
C ILE A 16 -2.28 -10.41 -9.14
N TRP A 17 -3.09 -11.43 -9.48
CA TRP A 17 -3.68 -11.55 -10.82
C TRP A 17 -4.89 -10.63 -11.01
N GLN A 18 -5.62 -10.26 -9.96
CA GLN A 18 -6.79 -9.36 -10.03
C GLN A 18 -7.74 -9.67 -11.21
N PRO A 19 -8.22 -10.92 -11.34
CA PRO A 19 -9.00 -11.32 -12.50
C PRO A 19 -10.26 -10.44 -12.62
N ARG A 20 -10.53 -9.93 -13.84
CA ARG A 20 -11.69 -9.07 -14.14
C ARG A 20 -11.77 -7.78 -13.28
N GLY A 21 -10.63 -7.26 -12.83
CA GLY A 21 -10.60 -6.04 -12.01
C GLY A 21 -11.13 -6.26 -10.58
N LEU A 22 -11.12 -7.51 -10.10
CA LEU A 22 -11.35 -7.80 -8.68
C LEU A 22 -10.37 -7.00 -7.84
N GLY A 23 -10.90 -6.03 -7.08
CA GLY A 23 -10.09 -5.21 -6.19
C GLY A 23 -9.36 -6.07 -5.15
N ILE A 24 -8.16 -5.66 -4.77
CA ILE A 24 -7.28 -6.35 -3.81
C ILE A 24 -8.04 -6.73 -2.53
N GLY A 25 -8.88 -5.82 -2.04
CA GLY A 25 -9.70 -6.01 -0.85
C GLY A 25 -10.65 -7.21 -0.97
N TRP A 26 -11.38 -7.33 -2.09
CA TRP A 26 -12.34 -8.43 -2.29
C TRP A 26 -11.65 -9.81 -2.31
N SER A 27 -10.53 -9.90 -3.02
CA SER A 27 -9.72 -11.12 -3.07
C SER A 27 -9.20 -11.52 -1.68
N ALA A 28 -8.69 -10.55 -0.91
CA ALA A 28 -8.20 -10.78 0.45
C ALA A 28 -9.33 -11.15 1.43
N THR A 29 -10.48 -10.48 1.37
CA THR A 29 -11.65 -10.77 2.20
C THR A 29 -12.19 -12.17 1.91
N LEU A 30 -12.27 -12.58 0.64
CA LEU A 30 -12.69 -13.93 0.28
C LEU A 30 -11.73 -15.00 0.85
N GLY A 31 -10.42 -14.78 0.73
CA GLY A 31 -9.40 -15.65 1.34
C GLY A 31 -9.55 -15.77 2.86
N ALA A 32 -9.79 -14.65 3.54
CA ALA A 32 -10.01 -14.62 4.99
C ALA A 32 -11.28 -15.36 5.41
N VAL A 33 -12.39 -15.18 4.67
CA VAL A 33 -13.65 -15.89 4.91
C VAL A 33 -13.46 -17.40 4.73
N VAL A 34 -12.79 -17.82 3.66
CA VAL A 34 -12.48 -19.24 3.42
C VAL A 34 -11.59 -19.81 4.54
N ALA A 35 -10.60 -19.05 5.02
CA ALA A 35 -9.75 -19.45 6.14
C ALA A 35 -10.52 -19.65 7.45
N LEU A 36 -11.49 -18.77 7.74
CA LEU A 36 -12.38 -18.89 8.91
C LEU A 36 -13.33 -20.09 8.78
N LEU A 37 -13.99 -20.24 7.63
CA LEU A 37 -14.94 -21.33 7.39
C LEU A 37 -14.27 -22.71 7.38
N SER A 38 -13.04 -22.79 6.89
CA SER A 38 -12.24 -24.02 6.91
C SER A 38 -11.66 -24.37 8.29
N GLY A 39 -11.83 -23.49 9.29
CA GLY A 39 -11.28 -23.66 10.64
C GLY A 39 -9.75 -23.57 10.72
N VAL A 40 -9.09 -23.13 9.63
CA VAL A 40 -7.64 -22.92 9.59
C VAL A 40 -7.24 -21.70 10.42
N VAL A 41 -8.12 -20.70 10.50
CA VAL A 41 -7.98 -19.50 11.32
C VAL A 41 -9.18 -19.41 12.25
N HIS A 42 -8.93 -19.05 13.50
CA HIS A 42 -9.95 -18.82 14.51
C HIS A 42 -10.14 -17.32 14.76
N ILE A 43 -11.29 -16.95 15.31
CA ILE A 43 -11.58 -15.54 15.68
C ILE A 43 -10.53 -15.02 16.68
N GLY A 44 -9.99 -15.88 17.54
CA GLY A 44 -8.92 -15.55 18.48
C GLY A 44 -7.58 -15.18 17.81
N ASP A 45 -7.37 -15.53 16.54
CA ASP A 45 -6.17 -15.16 15.79
C ASP A 45 -6.25 -13.72 15.25
N ILE A 46 -7.45 -13.16 15.11
CA ILE A 46 -7.66 -11.82 14.54
C ILE A 46 -6.94 -10.73 15.36
N PRO A 47 -7.04 -10.67 16.71
CA PRO A 47 -6.29 -9.72 17.51
C PRO A 47 -4.77 -9.87 17.36
N VAL A 48 -4.27 -11.11 17.23
CA VAL A 48 -2.84 -11.38 17.07
C VAL A 48 -2.33 -10.80 15.76
N VAL A 49 -3.06 -11.06 14.66
CA VAL A 49 -2.75 -10.48 13.35
C VAL A 49 -2.87 -8.96 13.41
N TRP A 50 -3.93 -8.41 14.02
CA TRP A 50 -4.10 -6.97 14.14
C TRP A 50 -2.89 -6.31 14.81
N GLN A 51 -2.39 -6.86 15.91
CA GLN A 51 -1.24 -6.33 16.66
C GLN A 51 0.06 -6.26 15.84
N ILE A 52 0.22 -7.10 14.81
CA ILE A 52 1.42 -7.08 13.97
C ILE A 52 1.29 -6.19 12.72
N VAL A 53 0.07 -5.92 12.21
CA VAL A 53 -0.13 -5.10 10.98
C VAL A 53 -0.64 -3.68 11.22
N TRP A 54 -1.21 -3.36 12.38
CA TRP A 54 -1.83 -2.04 12.60
C TRP A 54 -0.85 -0.87 12.46
N ASN A 55 0.40 -1.03 12.92
CA ASN A 55 1.45 -0.02 12.79
C ASN A 55 1.70 0.38 11.32
N ALA A 56 1.85 -0.61 10.44
CA ALA A 56 2.10 -0.37 9.02
C ALA A 56 0.90 0.31 8.35
N THR A 57 -0.32 -0.12 8.69
CA THR A 57 -1.55 0.47 8.16
C THR A 57 -1.72 1.92 8.61
N ALA A 58 -1.48 2.20 9.90
CA ALA A 58 -1.55 3.55 10.45
C ALA A 58 -0.48 4.47 9.84
N ALA A 59 0.74 3.98 9.63
CA ALA A 59 1.79 4.74 8.97
C ALA A 59 1.41 5.11 7.53
N PHE A 60 0.82 4.19 6.78
CA PHE A 60 0.36 4.47 5.42
C PHE A 60 -0.74 5.54 5.39
N ILE A 61 -1.72 5.44 6.30
CA ILE A 61 -2.77 6.47 6.48
C ILE A 61 -2.16 7.82 6.87
N ALA A 62 -1.21 7.83 7.81
CA ALA A 62 -0.54 9.05 8.26
C ALA A 62 0.23 9.72 7.11
N ILE A 63 0.93 8.95 6.28
CA ILE A 63 1.61 9.47 5.08
C ILE A 63 0.60 10.11 4.14
N ILE A 64 -0.54 9.45 3.85
CA ILE A 64 -1.60 10.04 3.01
C ILE A 64 -2.08 11.37 3.59
N ILE A 65 -2.38 11.41 4.88
CA ILE A 65 -2.85 12.64 5.55
C ILE A 65 -1.80 13.75 5.48
N ILE A 66 -0.54 13.44 5.76
CA ILE A 66 0.56 14.41 5.70
C ILE A 66 0.74 14.91 4.27
N SER A 67 0.71 14.03 3.27
CA SER A 67 0.78 14.43 1.86
C SER A 67 -0.37 15.36 1.49
N LEU A 68 -1.60 15.05 1.86
CA LEU A 68 -2.74 15.94 1.60
C LEU A 68 -2.58 17.31 2.28
N LEU A 69 -2.09 17.32 3.53
CA LEU A 69 -1.85 18.56 4.28
C LEU A 69 -0.74 19.41 3.64
N LEU A 70 0.35 18.78 3.19
CA LEU A 70 1.46 19.46 2.53
C LEU A 70 1.07 19.99 1.14
N ASP A 71 0.22 19.28 0.42
CA ASP A 71 -0.32 19.72 -0.88
C ASP A 71 -1.19 20.97 -0.71
N GLU A 72 -2.14 20.93 0.22
CA GLU A 72 -3.00 22.08 0.54
C GLU A 72 -2.20 23.28 1.10
N ALA A 73 -1.10 23.02 1.82
CA ALA A 73 -0.18 24.05 2.27
C ALA A 73 0.70 24.65 1.14
N GLY A 74 0.63 24.11 -0.08
CA GLY A 74 1.45 24.52 -1.22
C GLY A 74 2.92 24.11 -1.11
N PHE A 75 3.26 23.19 -0.20
CA PHE A 75 4.65 22.75 0.00
C PHE A 75 5.21 22.04 -1.24
N PHE A 76 4.41 21.17 -1.88
CA PHE A 76 4.85 20.47 -3.09
C PHE A 76 5.05 21.42 -4.27
N GLU A 77 4.20 22.45 -4.43
CA GLU A 77 4.40 23.49 -5.45
C GLU A 77 5.69 24.27 -5.17
N TRP A 78 5.90 24.70 -3.93
CA TRP A 78 7.13 25.37 -3.52
C TRP A 78 8.36 24.53 -3.82
N ALA A 79 8.34 23.23 -3.48
CA ALA A 79 9.44 22.31 -3.74
C ALA A 79 9.70 22.13 -5.25
N ALA A 80 8.65 21.98 -6.05
CA ALA A 80 8.73 21.84 -7.50
C ALA A 80 9.38 23.08 -8.15
N LEU A 81 9.01 24.29 -7.71
CA LEU A 81 9.62 25.53 -8.22
C LEU A 81 11.10 25.66 -7.84
N HIS A 82 11.52 25.16 -6.69
CA HIS A 82 12.94 25.16 -6.30
C HIS A 82 13.75 24.17 -7.13
N VAL A 83 13.23 22.95 -7.31
CA VAL A 83 13.86 21.92 -8.16
C VAL A 83 13.93 22.37 -9.62
N ALA A 84 12.88 23.00 -10.15
CA ALA A 84 12.88 23.58 -11.48
C ALA A 84 13.96 24.66 -11.65
N ARG A 85 14.13 25.53 -10.64
CA ARG A 85 15.19 26.54 -10.61
C ARG A 85 16.59 25.91 -10.59
N TRP A 86 16.80 24.88 -9.77
CA TRP A 86 18.08 24.15 -9.73
C TRP A 86 18.39 23.38 -11.02
N GLY A 87 17.36 22.92 -11.73
CA GLY A 87 17.50 22.27 -13.04
C GLY A 87 18.13 23.17 -14.11
N GLY A 88 18.03 24.50 -13.97
CA GLY A 88 18.75 25.47 -14.79
C GLY A 88 18.58 25.29 -16.31
N GLY A 89 17.39 24.86 -16.75
CA GLY A 89 17.08 24.58 -18.16
C GLY A 89 17.63 23.25 -18.71
N LYS A 90 18.39 22.48 -17.92
CA LYS A 90 18.95 21.19 -18.33
C LYS A 90 18.00 20.05 -17.96
N GLY A 91 17.25 19.53 -18.94
CA GLY A 91 16.25 18.48 -18.72
C GLY A 91 16.79 17.21 -18.03
N ARG A 92 18.03 16.79 -18.31
CA ARG A 92 18.65 15.63 -17.63
C ARG A 92 18.90 15.86 -16.14
N LEU A 93 19.33 17.06 -15.78
CA LEU A 93 19.57 17.43 -14.38
C LEU A 93 18.24 17.56 -13.65
N LEU A 94 17.25 18.21 -14.27
CA LEU A 94 15.90 18.33 -13.74
C LEU A 94 15.27 16.97 -13.47
N PHE A 95 15.39 16.03 -14.42
CA PHE A 95 14.90 14.66 -14.24
C PHE A 95 15.54 13.96 -13.04
N ALA A 96 16.87 14.04 -12.89
CA ALA A 96 17.56 13.48 -11.74
C ALA A 96 17.13 14.14 -10.42
N LEU A 97 16.93 15.47 -10.40
CA LEU A 97 16.47 16.20 -9.22
C LEU A 97 15.03 15.85 -8.83
N ILE A 98 14.14 15.62 -9.80
CA ILE A 98 12.76 15.17 -9.53
C ILE A 98 12.77 13.78 -8.91
N ILE A 99 13.56 12.84 -9.44
CA ILE A 99 13.69 11.49 -8.85
C ILE A 99 14.24 11.54 -7.43
N LEU A 100 15.19 12.44 -7.15
CA LEU A 100 15.76 12.61 -5.81
C LEU A 100 14.80 13.28 -4.82
N LEU A 101 13.90 14.14 -5.30
CA LEU A 101 12.87 14.77 -4.46
C LEU A 101 11.87 13.72 -3.95
N GLY A 102 11.57 12.70 -4.76
CA GLY A 102 10.56 11.68 -4.49
C GLY A 102 9.35 11.82 -5.38
#